data_AF-A0A934HA04-F1
#
_entry.id   AF-A0A934HA04-F1
#
_cell.length_a   1.000
_cell.length_b   1.000
_cell.length_c   1.000
_cell.angle_alpha   90.00
_cell.angle_beta   90.00
_cell.angle_gamma   90.00
#
_symmetry.space_group_name_H-M   'P 1'
#
loop_
_entity.id
_entity.type
_entity.pdbx_description
1 polymer ?
#
loop_
_entity_poly.entity_id
_entity_poly.type
_entity_poly.pdbx_seq_one_letter_code
_entity_poly.pdbx_strand_id
1 'polypeptide(L)'
;MPRDDANMHARMNRALDSELSEEEQALLHQQLEEAPEIADHWDQLRRTDELLRTTPMIAPLPEFASRVMAAISALPIPAFVRRHPGAGVALGLALAAFLTVPIFSVLLLVLLSALTDPGTLNTWLRAVLGASGYILALVADIADELRAGITTTPMIVALITTMIPLSALWGWLIWYLMGSPRVRRGAKP
;
A
#
# COMPACT_ATOMS: atom_id res chain seq x y z
N MET A 1 23.98 15.60 -8.31
CA MET A 1 22.85 15.88 -7.41
C MET A 1 21.60 16.14 -8.26
N PRO A 2 20.82 15.10 -8.66
CA PRO A 2 19.60 15.28 -9.45
C PRO A 2 18.29 15.01 -8.68
N ARG A 3 18.36 14.61 -7.41
CA ARG A 3 17.19 14.25 -6.59
C ARG A 3 16.48 15.46 -5.98
N ASP A 4 17.20 16.55 -5.73
CA ASP A 4 16.66 17.72 -5.04
C ASP A 4 15.87 18.61 -6.02
N ASP A 5 16.33 18.72 -7.28
CA ASP A 5 15.65 19.48 -8.35
C ASP A 5 14.26 18.90 -8.65
N ALA A 6 14.15 17.57 -8.74
CA ALA A 6 12.87 16.90 -8.99
C ALA A 6 11.84 17.14 -7.88
N ASN A 7 12.29 17.20 -6.63
CA ASN A 7 11.44 17.52 -5.48
C ASN A 7 11.01 18.99 -5.49
N MET A 8 11.90 19.90 -5.91
CA MET A 8 11.58 21.33 -6.05
C MET A 8 10.53 21.56 -7.14
N HIS A 9 10.69 20.97 -8.32
CA HIS A 9 9.70 21.07 -9.39
C HIS A 9 8.33 20.52 -8.98
N ALA A 10 8.29 19.40 -8.26
CA ALA A 10 7.04 18.85 -7.74
C ALA A 10 6.37 19.78 -6.73
N ARG A 11 7.14 20.47 -5.88
CA ARG A 11 6.59 21.48 -4.93
C ARG A 11 6.05 22.71 -5.67
N MET A 12 6.76 23.21 -6.68
CA MET A 12 6.28 24.31 -7.53
C MET A 12 4.94 23.96 -8.20
N ASN A 13 4.83 22.78 -8.82
CA ASN A 13 3.58 22.37 -9.45
C ASN A 13 2.42 22.28 -8.45
N ARG A 14 2.64 21.67 -7.28
CA ARG A 14 1.64 21.65 -6.20
C ARG A 14 1.23 23.05 -5.74
N ALA A 15 2.15 24.02 -5.78
CA ALA A 15 1.84 25.41 -5.44
C ALA A 15 0.88 26.04 -6.46
N LEU A 16 1.07 25.78 -7.76
CA LEU A 16 0.18 26.26 -8.82
C LEU A 16 -1.23 25.65 -8.73
N ASP A 17 -1.30 24.38 -8.32
CA ASP A 17 -2.54 23.64 -8.09
C ASP A 17 -3.23 23.99 -6.76
N SER A 18 -2.66 24.90 -5.97
CA SER A 18 -3.16 25.29 -4.64
C SER A 18 -3.22 24.13 -3.62
N GLU A 19 -2.33 23.15 -3.77
CA GLU A 19 -2.26 21.95 -2.93
C GLU A 19 -1.25 22.05 -1.77
N LEU A 20 -0.46 23.13 -1.70
CA LEU A 20 0.48 23.37 -0.60
C LEU A 20 -0.19 24.04 0.60
N SER A 21 0.18 23.62 1.81
CA SER A 21 -0.21 24.32 3.05
C SER A 21 0.44 25.71 3.14
N GLU A 22 -0.09 26.59 3.99
CA GLU A 22 0.47 27.94 4.20
C GLU A 22 1.94 27.90 4.65
N GLU A 23 2.29 26.95 5.52
CA GLU A 23 3.68 26.73 5.97
C GLU A 23 4.59 26.29 4.81
N GLU A 24 4.13 25.36 3.96
CA GLU A 24 4.89 24.89 2.80
C GLU A 24 5.07 25.98 1.75
N GLN A 25 4.10 26.87 1.59
CA GLN A 25 4.15 28.03 0.69
C GLN A 25 5.17 29.06 1.19
N ALA A 26 5.18 29.37 2.49
CA ALA A 26 6.17 30.27 3.07
C ALA A 26 7.59 29.75 2.87
N LEU A 27 7.81 28.44 3.08
CA LEU A 27 9.09 27.79 2.83
C LEU A 27 9.48 27.82 1.35
N LEU A 28 8.53 27.63 0.43
CA LEU A 28 8.80 27.76 -1.00
C LEU A 28 9.20 29.20 -1.36
N HIS A 29 8.52 30.20 -0.79
CA HIS A 29 8.83 31.61 -1.03
C HIS A 29 10.23 31.97 -0.56
N GLN A 30 10.61 31.54 0.65
CA GLN A 30 11.96 31.74 1.17
C GLN A 30 13.02 31.12 0.24
N GLN A 31 12.78 29.91 -0.27
CA GLN A 31 13.70 29.24 -1.19
C GLN A 31 13.82 29.95 -2.55
N LEU A 32 12.75 30.58 -3.02
CA LEU A 32 12.76 31.40 -4.23
C LEU A 32 13.57 32.69 -4.04
N GLU A 33 13.55 33.28 -2.84
CA GLU A 33 14.36 34.46 -2.52
C GLU A 33 15.86 34.12 -2.40
N GLU A 34 16.19 32.94 -1.87
CA GLU A 34 17.58 32.50 -1.68
C GLU A 34 18.26 32.09 -2.99
N ALA A 35 17.51 31.65 -4.00
CA ALA A 35 18.04 31.10 -5.24
C ALA A 35 17.40 31.75 -6.49
N PRO A 36 18.01 32.80 -7.08
CA PRO A 36 17.43 33.54 -8.21
C PRO A 36 17.20 32.67 -9.46
N GLU A 37 18.05 31.66 -9.70
CA GLU A 37 17.87 30.73 -10.82
C GLU A 37 16.57 29.91 -10.70
N ILE A 38 16.15 29.59 -9.47
CA ILE A 38 14.91 28.87 -9.17
C ILE A 38 13.71 29.80 -9.33
N ALA A 39 13.86 31.08 -8.99
CA ALA A 39 12.84 32.11 -9.19
C ALA A 39 12.51 32.35 -10.67
N ASP A 40 13.51 32.41 -11.54
CA ASP A 40 13.30 32.55 -13.00
C ASP A 40 12.49 31.38 -13.56
N HIS A 41 12.79 30.16 -13.12
CA HIS A 41 12.06 28.96 -13.52
C HIS A 41 10.60 28.98 -13.00
N TRP A 42 10.40 29.41 -11.76
CA TRP A 42 9.06 29.59 -11.19
C TRP A 42 8.21 30.60 -11.97
N ASP A 43 8.81 31.72 -12.37
CA ASP A 43 8.12 32.72 -13.18
C ASP A 43 7.73 32.19 -14.56
N GLN A 44 8.60 31.40 -15.19
CA GLN A 44 8.29 30.75 -16.46
C GLN A 44 7.12 29.75 -16.34
N LEU A 45 7.11 28.94 -15.28
CA LEU A 45 6.01 28.03 -14.97
C LEU A 45 4.70 28.78 -14.78
N ARG A 46 4.71 29.84 -13.96
CA ARG A 46 3.52 30.66 -13.68
C ARG A 46 2.96 31.31 -14.94
N ARG A 47 3.82 31.85 -15.82
CA ARG A 47 3.39 32.40 -17.12
C ARG A 47 2.73 31.33 -18.00
N THR A 48 3.28 30.11 -17.98
CA THR A 48 2.72 28.99 -18.75
C THR A 48 1.35 28.59 -18.21
N ASP A 49 1.20 28.47 -16.89
CA ASP A 49 -0.09 28.19 -16.25
C ASP A 49 -1.13 29.28 -16.56
N GLU A 50 -0.74 30.56 -16.50
CA GLU A 50 -1.63 31.67 -16.85
C GLU A 50 -2.09 31.63 -18.31
N LEU A 51 -1.19 31.29 -19.24
CA LEU A 51 -1.54 31.08 -20.65
C LEU A 51 -2.52 29.91 -20.83
N LEU A 52 -2.33 28.81 -20.10
CA LEU A 52 -3.22 27.66 -20.16
C LEU A 52 -4.60 27.97 -19.57
N ARG A 53 -4.66 28.72 -18.45
CA ARG A 53 -5.91 29.14 -17.82
C ARG A 53 -6.71 30.12 -18.68
N THR A 54 -6.04 30.97 -19.44
CA THR A 54 -6.69 31.92 -20.34
C THR A 54 -7.03 31.35 -21.71
N THR A 55 -6.55 30.14 -22.03
CA THR A 55 -6.86 29.47 -23.30
C THR A 55 -8.34 29.08 -23.33
N PRO A 56 -9.09 29.40 -24.41
CA PRO A 56 -10.49 29.06 -24.51
C PRO A 56 -10.69 27.55 -24.49
N MET A 57 -11.61 27.08 -23.64
CA MET A 57 -11.89 25.65 -23.50
C MET A 57 -12.57 25.13 -24.77
N ILE A 58 -11.84 24.33 -25.55
CA ILE A 58 -12.36 23.72 -26.77
C ILE A 58 -13.14 22.47 -26.39
N ALA A 59 -14.45 22.45 -26.67
CA ALA A 59 -15.26 21.26 -26.49
C ALA A 59 -14.75 20.14 -27.41
N PRO A 60 -14.50 18.93 -26.89
CA PRO A 60 -14.09 17.81 -27.72
C PRO A 60 -15.22 17.40 -28.66
N LEU A 61 -14.86 16.77 -29.79
CA LEU A 61 -15.82 16.16 -30.69
C LEU A 61 -16.69 15.13 -29.93
N PRO A 62 -17.99 14.97 -30.27
CA PRO A 62 -18.89 14.04 -29.57
C PRO A 62 -18.35 12.60 -29.50
N GLU A 63 -17.58 12.18 -30.51
CA GLU A 63 -17.00 10.83 -30.61
C GLU A 63 -15.61 10.70 -29.97
N PHE A 64 -15.06 11.78 -29.41
CA PHE A 64 -13.72 11.73 -28.82
C PHE A 64 -13.66 10.75 -27.65
N ALA A 65 -14.65 10.78 -26.76
CA ALA A 65 -14.72 9.88 -25.62
C ALA A 65 -14.80 8.41 -26.05
N SER A 66 -15.61 8.09 -27.06
CA SER A 66 -15.74 6.72 -27.56
C SER A 66 -14.44 6.24 -28.21
N ARG A 67 -13.76 7.08 -28.99
CA ARG A 67 -12.46 6.77 -29.60
C ARG A 67 -11.34 6.57 -28.57
N VAL A 68 -11.29 7.40 -27.53
CA VAL A 68 -10.31 7.27 -26.45
C VAL A 68 -10.57 5.98 -25.65
N MET A 69 -11.83 5.69 -25.30
CA MET A 69 -12.16 4.47 -24.59
C MET A 69 -11.89 3.21 -25.43
N ALA A 70 -12.12 3.27 -26.74
CA ALA A 70 -11.73 2.20 -27.67
C ALA A 70 -10.19 2.03 -27.69
N ALA A 71 -9.42 3.10 -27.69
CA ALA A 71 -7.95 3.04 -27.63
C ALA A 71 -7.44 2.50 -26.28
N ILE A 72 -8.04 2.91 -25.16
CA ILE A 72 -7.73 2.41 -23.80
C ILE A 72 -8.04 0.92 -23.67
N SER A 73 -9.16 0.47 -24.22
CA SER A 73 -9.50 -0.96 -24.21
C SER A 73 -8.62 -1.80 -25.16
N ALA A 74 -8.10 -1.19 -26.23
CA ALA A 74 -7.15 -1.81 -27.14
C ALA A 74 -5.69 -1.79 -26.64
N LEU A 75 -5.37 -0.96 -25.64
CA LEU A 75 -4.05 -0.95 -25.02
C LEU A 75 -3.80 -2.33 -24.37
N PRO A 76 -2.70 -3.02 -24.72
CA PRO A 76 -2.36 -4.28 -24.11
C PRO A 76 -2.05 -4.01 -22.64
N ILE A 77 -3.01 -4.30 -21.77
CA ILE A 77 -2.82 -4.22 -20.33
C ILE A 77 -1.59 -5.06 -20.01
N PRO A 78 -0.55 -4.47 -19.39
CA PRO A 78 0.71 -5.17 -19.17
C PRO A 78 0.42 -6.43 -18.36
N ALA A 79 1.00 -7.55 -18.81
CA ALA A 79 0.68 -8.91 -18.35
C ALA A 79 0.82 -9.11 -16.81
N PHE A 80 1.43 -8.16 -16.10
CA PHE A 80 1.49 -8.15 -14.64
C PHE A 80 0.13 -7.86 -13.97
N VAL A 81 -0.74 -7.03 -14.57
CA VAL A 81 -2.08 -6.73 -14.01
C VAL A 81 -3.05 -7.91 -14.21
N ARG A 82 -2.81 -8.72 -15.25
CA ARG A 82 -3.63 -9.90 -15.58
C ARG A 82 -3.26 -11.14 -14.77
N ARG A 83 -2.10 -11.16 -14.08
CA ARG A 83 -1.70 -12.26 -13.18
C ARG A 83 -2.25 -12.01 -11.78
N HIS A 84 -3.50 -12.43 -11.61
CA HIS A 84 -4.17 -12.68 -10.32
C HIS A 84 -4.33 -11.46 -9.38
N PRO A 85 -5.26 -10.53 -9.68
CA PRO A 85 -5.79 -9.61 -8.66
C PRO A 85 -6.39 -10.37 -7.44
N GLY A 86 -6.73 -11.65 -7.61
CA GLY A 86 -7.17 -12.53 -6.52
C GLY A 86 -6.06 -13.02 -5.60
N ALA A 87 -4.77 -12.95 -5.95
CA ALA A 87 -3.71 -13.48 -5.09
C ALA A 87 -3.46 -12.59 -3.87
N GLY A 88 -3.38 -11.27 -4.08
CA GLY A 88 -3.28 -10.30 -2.97
C GLY A 88 -4.53 -10.30 -2.09
N VAL A 89 -5.71 -10.40 -2.70
CA VAL A 89 -6.99 -10.51 -1.97
C VAL A 89 -7.06 -11.82 -1.20
N ALA A 90 -6.72 -12.96 -1.81
CA ALA A 90 -6.74 -14.26 -1.15
C ALA A 90 -5.72 -14.34 -0.01
N LEU A 91 -4.54 -13.72 -0.18
CA LEU A 91 -3.52 -13.66 0.86
C LEU A 91 -3.95 -12.74 2.00
N GLY A 92 -4.56 -11.59 1.69
CA GLY A 92 -5.20 -10.73 2.68
C GLY A 92 -6.34 -11.43 3.44
N LEU A 93 -7.18 -12.20 2.74
CA LEU A 93 -8.27 -12.98 3.33
C LEU A 93 -7.75 -14.13 4.19
N ALA A 94 -6.69 -14.81 3.76
CA ALA A 94 -6.05 -15.88 4.52
C ALA A 94 -5.41 -15.32 5.80
N LEU A 95 -4.76 -14.16 5.72
CA LEU A 95 -4.19 -13.49 6.89
C LEU A 95 -5.29 -13.01 7.84
N ALA A 96 -6.36 -12.41 7.31
CA ALA A 96 -7.51 -11.99 8.09
C ALA A 96 -8.21 -13.18 8.77
N ALA A 97 -8.37 -14.31 8.07
CA ALA A 97 -8.92 -15.54 8.60
C ALA A 97 -8.01 -16.14 9.70
N PHE A 98 -6.69 -16.12 9.48
CA PHE A 98 -5.73 -16.62 10.46
C PHE A 98 -5.71 -15.78 11.73
N LEU A 99 -5.90 -14.45 11.63
CA LEU A 99 -6.01 -13.57 12.81
C LEU A 99 -7.37 -13.66 13.51
N THR A 100 -8.47 -13.86 12.78
CA THR A 100 -9.81 -13.87 13.37
C THR A 100 -10.07 -15.10 14.23
N VAL A 101 -9.53 -16.27 13.86
CA VAL A 101 -9.70 -17.52 14.63
C VAL A 101 -9.23 -17.39 16.09
N PRO A 102 -7.97 -16.99 16.40
CA PRO A 102 -7.53 -16.85 17.79
C PRO A 102 -8.28 -15.76 18.53
N ILE A 103 -8.61 -14.64 17.87
CA ILE A 103 -9.37 -13.53 18.48
C ILE A 103 -10.77 -14.01 18.92
N PHE A 104 -11.49 -14.69 18.03
CA PHE A 104 -12.81 -15.24 18.35
C PHE A 104 -12.74 -16.33 19.42
N SER A 105 -11.69 -17.15 19.41
CA SER A 105 -11.52 -18.20 20.40
C SER A 105 -11.28 -17.62 21.80
N VAL A 106 -10.49 -16.55 21.92
CA VAL A 106 -10.30 -15.83 23.19
C VAL A 106 -11.60 -15.15 23.62
N LEU A 107 -12.30 -14.49 22.69
CA LEU A 107 -13.58 -13.82 22.98
C LEU A 107 -14.62 -14.82 23.50
N LEU A 108 -14.74 -15.99 22.87
CA LEU A 108 -15.66 -17.05 23.28
C LEU A 108 -15.32 -17.56 24.68
N LEU A 109 -14.03 -17.78 24.97
CA LEU A 109 -13.56 -18.20 26.29
C LEU A 109 -13.88 -17.16 27.37
N VAL A 110 -13.69 -15.88 27.09
CA VAL A 110 -14.05 -14.78 28.01
C VAL A 110 -15.56 -14.77 28.26
N LEU A 111 -16.37 -14.94 27.22
CA LEU A 111 -17.82 -14.95 27.34
C LEU A 111 -18.32 -16.15 28.16
N LEU A 112 -17.72 -17.33 27.95
CA LEU A 112 -18.03 -18.55 28.70
C LEU A 112 -17.59 -18.43 30.17
N SER A 113 -16.42 -17.84 30.42
CA SER A 113 -15.90 -17.57 31.77
C SER A 113 -16.80 -16.58 32.52
N ALA A 114 -17.25 -15.51 31.85
CA ALA A 114 -18.18 -14.53 32.40
C ALA A 114 -19.52 -15.15 32.81
N LEU A 115 -19.99 -16.16 32.08
CA LEU A 115 -21.22 -16.88 32.38
C LEU A 115 -21.06 -17.87 33.55
N THR A 116 -19.85 -18.42 33.74
CA THR A 116 -19.59 -19.49 34.70
C THR A 116 -19.17 -18.94 36.07
N ASP A 117 -18.41 -17.84 36.11
CA ASP A 117 -18.00 -17.19 37.35
C ASP A 117 -17.73 -15.68 37.13
N PRO A 118 -18.60 -14.77 37.63
CA PRO A 118 -18.43 -13.33 37.42
C PRO A 118 -17.16 -12.76 38.09
N GLY A 119 -16.53 -13.48 39.02
CA GLY A 119 -15.26 -13.07 39.64
C GLY A 119 -14.05 -13.15 38.69
N THR A 120 -14.10 -14.04 37.70
CA THR A 120 -12.97 -14.29 36.76
C THR A 120 -12.78 -13.19 35.72
N LEU A 121 -13.81 -12.38 35.45
CA LEU A 121 -13.75 -11.26 34.51
C LEU A 121 -12.72 -10.21 34.91
N ASN A 122 -12.61 -9.90 36.21
CA ASN A 122 -11.71 -8.86 36.70
C ASN A 122 -10.23 -9.30 36.59
N THR A 123 -9.95 -10.59 36.82
CA THR A 123 -8.63 -11.18 36.65
C THR A 123 -8.21 -11.18 35.18
N TRP A 124 -9.14 -11.52 34.27
CA TRP A 124 -8.89 -11.47 32.83
C TRP A 124 -8.73 -10.05 32.31
N LEU A 125 -9.52 -9.08 32.79
CA LEU A 125 -9.38 -7.68 32.39
C LEU A 125 -7.99 -7.14 32.76
N ARG A 126 -7.49 -7.47 33.96
CA ARG A 126 -6.13 -7.13 34.40
C ARG A 126 -5.07 -7.84 33.58
N ALA A 127 -5.27 -9.11 33.21
CA ALA A 127 -4.36 -9.84 32.34
C ALA A 127 -4.31 -9.25 30.92
N VAL A 128 -5.45 -8.85 30.36
CA VAL A 128 -5.54 -8.20 29.04
C VAL A 128 -4.94 -6.80 29.07
N LEU A 129 -5.18 -6.01 30.12
CA LEU A 129 -4.55 -4.71 30.32
C LEU A 129 -3.03 -4.82 30.53
N GLY A 130 -2.55 -5.90 31.16
CA GLY A 130 -1.12 -6.20 31.25
C GLY A 130 -0.52 -6.65 29.91
N ALA A 131 -1.25 -7.46 29.15
CA ALA A 131 -0.83 -7.96 27.85
C ALA A 131 -0.88 -6.88 26.76
N SER A 132 -1.81 -5.92 26.83
CA SER A 132 -1.88 -4.81 25.87
C SER A 132 -0.65 -3.90 25.97
N GLY A 133 -0.13 -3.67 27.18
CA GLY A 133 1.15 -2.98 27.38
C GLY A 133 2.32 -3.71 26.74
N TYR A 134 2.34 -5.05 26.82
CA TYR A 134 3.35 -5.88 26.16
C TYR A 134 3.23 -5.84 24.63
N ILE A 135 2.01 -5.88 24.08
CA ILE A 135 1.76 -5.78 22.63
C ILE A 135 2.17 -4.40 22.12
N LEU A 136 1.85 -3.32 22.84
CA LEU A 136 2.27 -1.96 22.47
C LEU A 136 3.80 -1.82 22.49
N ALA A 137 4.46 -2.39 23.50
CA ALA A 137 5.92 -2.42 23.56
C ALA A 137 6.53 -3.22 22.39
N LEU A 138 5.96 -4.38 22.05
CA LEU A 138 6.42 -5.22 20.96
C LEU A 138 6.20 -4.56 19.58
N VAL A 139 5.09 -3.84 19.40
CA VAL A 139 4.83 -3.04 18.19
C VAL A 139 5.81 -1.86 18.09
N ALA A 140 6.11 -1.20 19.20
CA ALA A 140 7.10 -0.11 19.24
C ALA A 140 8.51 -0.64 18.93
N ASP A 141 8.91 -1.77 19.51
CA ASP A 141 10.20 -2.43 19.25
C ASP A 141 10.34 -2.82 17.77
N ILE A 142 9.29 -3.45 17.20
CA ILE A 142 9.28 -3.81 15.77
C ILE A 142 9.38 -2.56 14.89
N ALA A 143 8.69 -1.48 15.24
CA ALA A 143 8.70 -0.23 14.48
C ALA A 143 10.08 0.46 14.52
N ASP A 144 10.73 0.48 15.69
CA ASP A 144 12.07 1.03 15.87
C ASP A 144 13.13 0.16 15.18
N GLU A 145 13.01 -1.16 15.25
CA GLU A 145 13.93 -2.09 14.59
C GLU A 145 13.75 -2.11 13.06
N LEU A 146 12.54 -1.90 12.55
CA LEU A 146 12.29 -1.65 11.12
C LEU A 146 12.92 -0.32 10.67
N ARG A 147 12.79 0.76 11.45
CA ARG A 147 13.44 2.05 11.14
C ARG A 147 14.96 1.95 11.14
N ALA A 148 15.54 1.23 12.11
CA ALA A 148 16.97 1.02 12.22
C ALA A 148 17.50 0.06 11.13
N GLY A 149 16.77 -1.00 10.82
CA GLY A 149 17.14 -2.02 9.83
C GLY A 149 17.13 -1.50 8.38
N ILE A 150 16.22 -0.57 8.05
CA ILE A 150 16.15 0.07 6.72
C ILE A 150 17.40 0.92 6.42
N THR A 151 18.12 1.38 7.45
CA THR A 151 19.31 2.22 7.28
C THR A 151 20.63 1.47 7.41
N THR A 152 20.67 0.26 7.98
CA THR A 152 21.96 -0.39 8.33
C THR A 152 22.19 -1.82 7.86
N THR A 153 21.22 -2.60 7.37
CA THR A 153 21.49 -4.02 7.06
C THR A 153 20.84 -4.55 5.77
N PRO A 154 21.61 -4.84 4.69
CA PRO A 154 21.08 -5.46 3.46
C PRO A 154 20.56 -6.91 3.66
N MET A 155 20.70 -7.47 4.86
CA MET A 155 20.28 -8.83 5.20
C MET A 155 18.75 -8.99 5.31
N ILE A 156 18.00 -7.93 5.69
CA ILE A 156 16.53 -7.97 5.73
C ILE A 156 15.96 -8.09 4.31
N VAL A 157 16.59 -7.42 3.33
CA VAL A 157 16.23 -7.58 1.91
C VAL A 157 16.48 -9.01 1.44
N ALA A 158 17.60 -9.64 1.85
CA ALA A 158 17.87 -11.03 1.53
C ALA A 158 16.86 -12.00 2.17
N LEU A 159 16.41 -11.73 3.40
CA LEU A 159 15.38 -12.54 4.07
C LEU A 159 14.02 -12.42 3.36
N ILE A 160 13.58 -11.19 3.02
CA ILE A 160 12.35 -10.96 2.24
C ILE A 160 12.46 -11.62 0.87
N THR A 161 13.63 -11.56 0.23
CA THR A 161 13.90 -12.18 -1.08
C THR A 161 13.84 -13.70 -1.03
N THR A 162 14.26 -14.33 0.07
CA THR A 162 14.18 -15.80 0.25
C THR A 162 12.79 -16.28 0.68
N MET A 163 11.98 -15.41 1.28
CA MET A 163 10.59 -15.71 1.63
C MET A 163 9.70 -15.90 0.38
N ILE A 164 10.01 -15.21 -0.72
CA ILE A 164 9.28 -15.26 -2.00
C ILE A 164 9.34 -16.66 -2.65
N PRO A 165 10.51 -17.27 -2.91
CA PRO A 165 10.58 -18.61 -3.48
C PRO A 165 10.03 -19.67 -2.53
N LEU A 166 10.17 -19.49 -1.21
CA LEU A 166 9.63 -20.44 -0.23
C LEU A 166 8.09 -20.47 -0.25
N SER A 167 7.46 -19.30 -0.37
CA SER A 167 5.99 -19.20 -0.52
C SER A 167 5.52 -19.70 -1.89
N ALA A 168 6.28 -19.49 -2.96
CA ALA A 168 6.02 -20.08 -4.27
C ALA A 168 6.08 -21.63 -4.24
N LEU A 169 7.06 -22.19 -3.52
CA LEU A 169 7.20 -23.64 -3.33
C LEU A 169 6.00 -24.23 -2.58
N TRP A 170 5.55 -23.56 -1.51
CA TRP A 170 4.36 -23.95 -0.76
C TRP A 170 3.08 -23.89 -1.62
N GLY A 171 2.92 -22.83 -2.40
CA GLY A 171 1.78 -22.70 -3.33
C GLY A 171 1.77 -23.80 -4.39
N TRP A 172 2.94 -24.13 -4.95
CA TRP A 172 3.10 -25.24 -5.89
C TRP A 172 2.75 -26.59 -5.26
N LEU A 173 3.20 -26.84 -4.02
CA LEU A 173 2.91 -28.07 -3.29
C LEU A 173 1.41 -28.24 -3.02
N ILE A 174 0.73 -27.19 -2.58
CA ILE A 174 -0.72 -27.21 -2.33
C ILE A 174 -1.48 -27.47 -3.64
N TRP A 175 -1.08 -26.79 -4.73
CA TRP A 175 -1.67 -27.03 -6.04
C TRP A 175 -1.44 -28.46 -6.51
N TYR A 176 -0.25 -29.04 -6.31
CA TYR A 176 0.06 -30.42 -6.66
C TYR A 176 -0.79 -31.43 -5.88
N LEU A 177 -0.97 -31.18 -4.58
CA LEU A 177 -1.78 -32.04 -3.70
C LEU A 177 -3.28 -31.96 -4.01
N MET A 178 -3.81 -30.78 -4.30
CA MET A 178 -5.22 -30.59 -4.69
C MET A 178 -5.51 -30.96 -6.15
N GLY A 179 -4.51 -30.77 -7.01
CA GLY A 179 -4.65 -30.81 -8.46
C GLY A 179 -4.43 -32.18 -9.08
N SER A 180 -4.06 -33.23 -8.31
CA SER A 180 -3.97 -34.60 -8.80
C SER A 180 -5.34 -35.06 -9.36
N PRO A 181 -5.57 -35.01 -10.67
CA PRO A 181 -6.78 -35.54 -11.25
C PRO A 181 -6.63 -37.06 -11.13
N ARG A 182 -7.49 -37.71 -10.35
CA ARG A 182 -7.58 -39.17 -10.39
C ARG A 182 -7.86 -39.54 -11.84
N VAL A 183 -6.82 -39.99 -12.55
CA VAL A 183 -6.89 -40.48 -13.92
C VAL A 183 -7.89 -41.62 -13.91
N ARG A 184 -9.14 -41.29 -14.26
CA ARG A 184 -10.25 -42.22 -14.38
C ARG A 184 -9.97 -43.06 -15.62
N ARG A 185 -9.13 -44.08 -15.46
CA ARG A 185 -8.96 -45.18 -16.43
C ARG A 185 -10.16 -46.10 -16.32
N GLY A 186 -10.79 -46.32 -17.47
CA GLY A 186 -11.98 -47.16 -17.68
C GLY A 186 -12.76 -46.51 -18.83
N ALA A 187 -12.36 -46.62 -20.10
CA ALA A 187 -12.30 -47.83 -20.93
C ALA A 187 -13.59 -48.65 -20.80
N LYS A 188 -14.39 -48.93 -21.84
CA LYS A 188 -14.22 -48.84 -23.30
C LYS A 188 -15.67 -48.94 -23.91
N PRO A 189 -15.85 -48.93 -25.25
CA PRO A 189 -17.11 -48.58 -25.95
C PRO A 189 -18.24 -49.58 -25.78
#